data_AF-A0A397FVS1-F1
#
_entry.id   AF-A0A397FVS1-F1
#
_cell.length_a   1.000
_cell.length_b   1.000
_cell.length_c   1.000
_cell.angle_alpha   90.00
_cell.angle_beta   90.00
_cell.angle_gamma   90.00
#
_symmetry.space_group_name_H-M   'P 1'
#
loop_
_entity.id
_entity.type
_entity.pdbx_description
1 polymer ?
#
loop_
_entity_poly.entity_id
_entity_poly.type
_entity_poly.pdbx_seq_one_letter_code
_entity_poly.pdbx_strand_id
1 'polypeptide(L)'
;MAKLGSPYIVSFIGATWTTLETLALVVEYMNLGDLSDFLRQHTPGEFAWPAKRQCAMDVLQGLIYLHDKKIIHRDIKSRNVLLDTAKPSKLSDFGVSREVSSKTMSQEVGTYLWTAPEILRGDRYTVAADVYSF
;
A
#
# COMPACT_ATOMS: atom_id res chain seq x y z
N MET A 1 3.11 11.55 -1.19
CA MET A 1 1.65 11.54 -0.99
C MET A 1 0.95 12.80 -1.50
N ALA A 2 1.32 14.03 -1.11
CA ALA A 2 0.57 15.25 -1.47
C ALA A 2 0.41 15.53 -2.98
N LYS A 3 1.24 14.94 -3.86
CA LYS A 3 1.14 15.05 -5.33
C LYS A 3 0.43 13.87 -5.99
N LEU A 4 -0.01 12.87 -5.21
CA LEU A 4 -0.71 11.70 -5.71
C LEU A 4 -2.22 11.96 -5.67
N GLY A 5 -2.88 11.72 -6.78
CA GLY A 5 -4.33 11.81 -6.95
C GLY A 5 -4.80 10.63 -7.79
N SER A 6 -5.21 9.56 -7.13
CA SER A 6 -5.76 8.35 -7.75
C SER A 6 -6.89 7.80 -6.88
N PRO A 7 -8.00 7.31 -7.46
CA PRO A 7 -9.07 6.70 -6.68
C PRO A 7 -8.64 5.41 -5.97
N TYR A 8 -7.49 4.81 -6.33
CA TYR A 8 -6.97 3.55 -5.78
C TYR A 8 -5.80 3.75 -4.81
N ILE A 9 -5.50 4.99 -4.47
CA ILE A 9 -4.44 5.39 -3.55
C ILE A 9 -5.09 6.20 -2.43
N VAL A 10 -4.76 5.91 -1.18
CA VAL A 10 -5.26 6.67 -0.03
C VAL A 10 -4.85 8.14 -0.17
N SER A 11 -5.87 9.00 -0.15
CA SER A 11 -5.74 10.43 -0.37
C SER A 11 -5.16 11.12 0.86
N PHE A 12 -4.13 11.92 0.65
CA PHE A 12 -3.59 12.82 1.65
C PHE A 12 -4.49 14.04 1.80
N ILE A 13 -4.85 14.36 3.05
CA ILE A 13 -5.67 15.52 3.37
C ILE A 13 -4.78 16.65 3.93
N GLY A 14 -3.86 16.33 4.83
CA GLY A 14 -3.01 17.32 5.47
C GLY A 14 -2.04 16.69 6.47
N ALA A 15 -1.28 17.54 7.15
CA ALA A 15 -0.45 17.13 8.28
C ALA A 15 -0.77 18.03 9.46
N THR A 16 -0.66 17.50 10.66
CA THR A 16 -0.84 18.23 11.91
C THR A 16 0.36 18.00 12.82
N TRP A 17 0.76 19.01 13.57
CA TRP A 17 1.85 18.92 14.53
C TRP A 17 1.72 20.03 15.56
N THR A 18 2.01 19.72 16.82
CA THR A 18 2.20 20.73 17.88
C THR A 18 3.69 20.90 18.20
N THR A 19 4.45 19.81 18.04
CA THR A 19 5.90 19.69 18.17
C THR A 19 6.41 18.76 17.06
N LEU A 20 7.73 18.67 16.86
CA LEU A 20 8.31 17.73 15.89
C LEU A 20 8.00 16.26 16.24
N GLU A 21 7.82 15.95 17.53
CA GLU A 21 7.47 14.61 18.02
C GLU A 21 6.00 14.24 17.77
N THR A 22 5.13 15.23 17.54
CA THR A 22 3.69 15.03 17.31
C THR A 22 3.29 15.21 15.86
N LEU A 23 4.25 15.13 14.92
CA LEU A 23 3.97 15.18 13.50
C LEU A 23 3.12 13.97 13.09
N ALA A 24 1.87 14.24 12.69
CA ALA A 24 0.93 13.24 12.24
C ALA A 24 0.42 13.55 10.83
N LEU A 25 0.21 12.47 10.07
CA LEU A 25 -0.35 12.52 8.73
C LEU A 25 -1.88 12.36 8.81
N VAL A 26 -2.62 13.24 8.15
CA VAL A 26 -4.08 13.15 8.01
C VAL A 26 -4.38 12.65 6.61
N VAL A 27 -5.05 11.51 6.54
CA VAL A 27 -5.46 10.84 5.29
C VAL A 27 -6.95 10.55 5.30
N GLU A 28 -7.50 10.23 4.15
CA GLU A 28 -8.89 9.76 4.08
C GLU A 28 -9.10 8.52 4.96
N TYR A 29 -10.26 8.48 5.64
CA TYR A 29 -10.64 7.36 6.48
C TYR A 29 -11.28 6.24 5.65
N MET A 30 -10.87 4.99 5.87
CA MET A 30 -11.37 3.79 5.18
C MET A 30 -12.06 2.90 6.21
N ASN A 31 -13.40 2.82 6.16
CA ASN A 31 -14.20 2.39 7.31
C ASN A 31 -14.19 0.88 7.63
N LEU A 32 -13.62 0.06 6.75
CA LEU A 32 -13.50 -1.40 6.97
C LEU A 32 -12.08 -1.81 7.41
N GLY A 33 -11.18 -0.86 7.63
CA GLY A 33 -9.80 -1.14 8.06
C GLY A 33 -8.95 -1.78 6.97
N ASP A 34 -7.90 -2.49 7.37
CA ASP A 34 -6.99 -3.17 6.45
C ASP A 34 -7.45 -4.59 6.08
N LEU A 35 -7.05 -5.03 4.88
CA LEU A 35 -7.42 -6.32 4.33
C LEU A 35 -6.90 -7.49 5.19
N SER A 36 -5.77 -7.34 5.89
CA SER A 36 -5.26 -8.43 6.73
C SER A 36 -6.18 -8.70 7.91
N ASP A 37 -6.60 -7.66 8.61
CA ASP A 37 -7.48 -7.81 9.76
C ASP A 37 -8.90 -8.17 9.30
N PHE A 38 -9.37 -7.59 8.18
CA PHE A 38 -10.64 -7.95 7.57
C PHE A 38 -10.72 -9.45 7.22
N LEU A 39 -9.68 -10.02 6.59
CA LEU A 39 -9.63 -11.44 6.23
C LEU A 39 -9.57 -12.38 7.45
N ARG A 40 -9.05 -11.93 8.59
CA ARG A 40 -9.06 -12.73 9.84
C ARG A 40 -10.42 -12.74 10.51
N GLN A 41 -11.21 -11.68 10.33
CA GLN A 41 -12.51 -11.50 10.97
C GLN A 41 -13.67 -12.07 10.16
N HIS A 42 -13.47 -12.29 8.85
CA HIS A 42 -14.53 -12.73 7.93
C HIS A 42 -14.19 -14.09 7.33
N THR A 43 -15.22 -14.93 7.21
CA THR A 43 -15.13 -16.20 6.53
C THR A 43 -15.00 -16.02 5.01
N PRO A 44 -14.50 -17.04 4.28
CA PRO A 44 -14.45 -16.99 2.82
C PRO A 44 -15.82 -16.79 2.12
N GLY A 45 -16.93 -17.11 2.79
CA GLY A 45 -18.28 -16.88 2.30
C GLY A 45 -18.72 -15.41 2.44
N GLU A 46 -18.32 -14.74 3.51
CA GLU A 46 -18.58 -13.32 3.74
C GLU A 46 -17.75 -12.43 2.81
N PHE A 47 -16.49 -12.80 2.56
CA PHE A 47 -15.67 -12.19 1.50
C PHE A 47 -15.59 -13.10 0.27
N ALA A 48 -16.71 -13.11 -0.48
CA ALA A 48 -16.89 -13.97 -1.64
C ALA A 48 -15.90 -13.65 -2.78
N TRP A 49 -15.71 -14.61 -3.69
CA TRP A 49 -14.77 -14.52 -4.81
C TRP A 49 -14.93 -13.25 -5.69
N PRO A 50 -16.14 -12.80 -6.04
CA PRO A 50 -16.30 -11.55 -6.80
C PRO A 50 -15.71 -10.33 -6.07
N ALA A 51 -15.89 -10.24 -4.75
CA ALA A 51 -15.35 -9.14 -3.95
C ALA A 51 -13.82 -9.22 -3.83
N LYS A 52 -13.26 -10.43 -3.65
CA LYS A 52 -11.81 -10.69 -3.70
C LYS A 52 -11.21 -10.23 -5.02
N ARG A 53 -11.84 -10.61 -6.13
CA ARG A 53 -11.41 -10.21 -7.48
C ARG A 53 -11.46 -8.69 -7.64
N GLN A 54 -12.51 -8.02 -7.18
CA GLN A 54 -12.61 -6.57 -7.28
C GLN A 54 -11.51 -5.86 -6.47
N CYS A 55 -11.26 -6.32 -5.23
CA CYS A 55 -10.18 -5.81 -4.40
C CYS A 55 -8.80 -5.95 -5.09
N ALA A 56 -8.53 -7.12 -5.69
CA ALA A 56 -7.29 -7.34 -6.45
C ALA A 56 -7.17 -6.40 -7.67
N MET A 57 -8.27 -6.17 -8.39
CA MET A 57 -8.30 -5.23 -9.52
C MET A 57 -8.04 -3.78 -9.07
N ASP A 58 -8.61 -3.36 -7.95
CA ASP A 58 -8.40 -2.03 -7.38
C ASP A 58 -6.92 -1.83 -7.00
N VAL A 59 -6.30 -2.83 -6.37
CA VAL A 59 -4.87 -2.82 -6.03
C VAL A 59 -3.99 -2.71 -7.29
N LEU A 60 -4.28 -3.50 -8.33
CA LEU A 60 -3.56 -3.42 -9.61
C LEU A 60 -3.66 -2.03 -10.23
N GLN A 61 -4.83 -1.40 -10.15
CA GLN A 61 -5.03 -0.07 -10.71
C GLN A 61 -4.27 1.01 -9.93
N GLY A 62 -4.11 0.83 -8.61
CA GLY A 62 -3.19 1.61 -7.79
C GLY A 62 -1.72 1.43 -8.20
N LEU A 63 -1.27 0.19 -8.43
CA LEU A 63 0.10 -0.11 -8.87
C LEU A 63 0.41 0.49 -10.23
N ILE A 64 -0.49 0.33 -11.21
CA ILE A 64 -0.34 0.92 -12.56
C ILE A 64 -0.14 2.44 -12.44
N TYR A 65 -0.95 3.11 -11.61
CA TYR A 65 -0.85 4.55 -11.39
C TYR A 65 0.51 4.96 -10.79
N LEU A 66 1.01 4.21 -9.81
CA LEU A 66 2.32 4.50 -9.20
C LEU A 66 3.48 4.27 -10.18
N HIS A 67 3.43 3.16 -10.92
CA HIS A 67 4.48 2.77 -11.86
C HIS A 67 4.57 3.72 -13.06
N ASP A 68 3.43 4.24 -13.54
CA ASP A 68 3.39 5.31 -14.56
C ASP A 68 4.17 6.55 -14.09
N LYS A 69 4.03 6.90 -12.80
CA LYS A 69 4.75 8.00 -12.15
C LYS A 69 6.17 7.66 -11.71
N LYS A 70 6.71 6.49 -12.08
CA LYS A 70 8.03 6.00 -11.67
C LYS A 70 8.20 5.91 -10.15
N ILE A 71 7.13 5.56 -9.45
CA ILE A 71 7.12 5.31 -8.01
C ILE A 71 6.97 3.81 -7.79
N ILE A 72 7.85 3.23 -6.96
CA ILE A 72 7.77 1.83 -6.52
C ILE A 72 7.28 1.84 -5.08
N HIS A 73 6.27 1.02 -4.76
CA HIS A 73 5.66 0.99 -3.42
C HIS A 73 6.55 0.30 -2.39
N ARG A 74 7.09 -0.88 -2.71
CA ARG A 74 8.06 -1.68 -1.92
C ARG A 74 7.57 -2.34 -0.63
N ASP A 75 6.31 -2.14 -0.28
CA ASP A 75 5.71 -2.71 0.93
C ASP A 75 4.26 -3.10 0.65
N ILE A 76 4.02 -3.70 -0.52
CA ILE A 76 2.71 -4.26 -0.84
C ILE A 76 2.50 -5.48 0.05
N LYS A 77 1.46 -5.40 0.88
CA LYS A 77 1.00 -6.46 1.77
C LYS A 77 -0.45 -6.18 2.15
N SER A 78 -1.17 -7.19 2.63
CA SER A 78 -2.59 -7.04 2.99
C SER A 78 -2.85 -5.96 4.06
N ARG A 79 -1.89 -5.67 4.95
CA ARG A 79 -2.00 -4.55 5.92
C ARG A 79 -2.00 -3.17 5.27
N ASN A 80 -1.46 -3.04 4.07
CA ASN A 80 -1.36 -1.78 3.33
C ASN A 80 -2.45 -1.66 2.24
N VAL A 81 -3.45 -2.54 2.28
CA VAL A 81 -4.67 -2.46 1.46
C VAL A 81 -5.81 -2.11 2.38
N LEU A 82 -6.39 -0.92 2.21
CA LEU A 82 -7.52 -0.47 3.02
C LEU A 82 -8.84 -0.63 2.28
N LEU A 83 -9.88 -1.02 3.02
CA LEU A 83 -11.20 -1.36 2.51
C LEU A 83 -12.24 -0.34 2.97
N ASP A 84 -13.31 -0.18 2.17
CA ASP A 84 -14.41 0.70 2.48
C ASP A 84 -15.73 0.17 1.92
N THR A 85 -16.85 0.57 2.53
CA THR A 85 -18.19 0.16 2.07
C THR A 85 -18.68 0.91 0.84
N ALA A 86 -18.18 2.13 0.61
CA ALA A 86 -18.64 3.04 -0.45
C ALA A 86 -17.55 3.40 -1.47
N LYS A 87 -16.27 3.19 -1.11
CA LYS A 87 -15.11 3.50 -1.95
C LYS A 87 -14.43 2.21 -2.44
N PRO A 88 -13.68 2.26 -3.56
CA PRO A 88 -12.84 1.14 -3.97
C PRO A 88 -11.76 0.85 -2.91
N SER A 89 -11.18 -0.34 -2.98
CA SER A 89 -10.02 -0.69 -2.15
C SER A 89 -8.83 0.22 -2.52
N LYS A 90 -8.03 0.63 -1.54
CA LYS A 90 -6.94 1.58 -1.79
C LYS A 90 -5.64 1.13 -1.16
N LEU A 91 -4.54 1.37 -1.85
CA LEU A 91 -3.20 1.22 -1.29
C LEU A 91 -2.87 2.35 -0.32
N SER A 92 -2.26 2.00 0.80
CA SER A 92 -1.83 2.90 1.87
C SER A 92 -0.34 2.70 2.19
N ASP A 93 0.16 3.46 3.16
CA ASP A 93 1.52 3.35 3.71
C ASP A 93 2.66 3.40 2.67
N PHE A 94 2.79 4.59 2.07
CA PHE A 94 3.90 4.94 1.16
C PHE A 94 5.17 5.35 1.90
N GLY A 95 5.32 5.08 3.20
CA GLY A 95 6.43 5.54 4.03
C GLY A 95 7.82 5.08 3.54
N VAL A 96 7.86 3.97 2.79
CA VAL A 96 9.07 3.41 2.18
C VAL A 96 9.10 3.62 0.64
N SER A 97 8.03 4.17 0.07
CA SER A 97 7.96 4.45 -1.36
C SER A 97 9.00 5.51 -1.75
N ARG A 98 9.68 5.28 -2.86
CA ARG A 98 10.78 6.13 -3.31
C ARG A 98 10.77 6.18 -4.83
N GLU A 99 11.02 7.37 -5.36
CA GLU A 99 11.43 7.51 -6.76
C GLU A 99 12.66 6.61 -6.99
N VAL A 100 12.77 6.04 -8.19
CA VAL A 100 13.71 4.96 -8.57
C VAL A 100 15.20 5.29 -8.33
N SER A 101 15.53 6.49 -7.86
CA SER A 101 16.89 7.04 -7.75
C SER A 101 17.63 6.86 -6.41
N SER A 102 17.03 6.36 -5.31
CA SER A 102 17.68 6.40 -3.98
C SER A 102 17.95 5.04 -3.31
N LYS A 103 19.23 4.83 -2.90
CA LYS A 103 19.76 3.64 -2.21
C LYS A 103 19.93 3.85 -0.71
N THR A 104 18.96 3.42 0.11
CA THR A 104 19.15 3.14 1.56
C THR A 104 17.87 2.51 2.13
N MET A 105 17.96 1.45 2.94
CA MET A 105 16.79 0.77 3.52
C MET A 105 16.96 0.53 5.02
N SER A 106 15.85 0.63 5.75
CA SER A 106 15.61 0.03 7.07
C SER A 106 14.45 -0.94 6.92
N GLN A 107 14.66 -2.23 7.20
CA GLN A 107 13.64 -3.29 7.08
C GLN A 107 13.16 -3.76 8.46
N GLU A 108 11.85 -3.93 8.62
CA GLU A 108 11.25 -4.56 9.80
C GLU A 108 10.99 -6.06 9.57
N VAL A 109 11.05 -6.82 10.68
CA VAL A 109 11.08 -8.30 10.71
C VAL A 109 9.83 -8.98 10.12
N GLY A 110 8.72 -8.25 9.95
CA GLY A 110 7.45 -8.80 9.43
C GLY A 110 7.29 -8.73 7.91
N THR A 111 8.03 -7.88 7.20
CA THR A 111 7.81 -7.62 5.76
C THR A 111 8.44 -8.68 4.85
N TYR A 112 9.32 -9.54 5.38
CA TYR A 112 10.09 -10.51 4.60
C TYR A 112 9.25 -11.44 3.71
N LEU A 113 8.05 -11.86 4.17
CA LEU A 113 7.19 -12.78 3.41
C LEU A 113 6.68 -12.18 2.09
N TRP A 114 6.51 -10.86 2.04
CA TRP A 114 6.05 -10.13 0.85
C TRP A 114 7.21 -9.50 0.08
N THR A 115 8.45 -9.62 0.57
CA THR A 115 9.59 -8.91 0.00
C THR A 115 10.20 -9.69 -1.16
N ALA A 116 10.32 -9.04 -2.31
CA ALA A 116 10.98 -9.61 -3.47
C ALA A 116 12.46 -9.95 -3.18
N PRO A 117 13.01 -11.05 -3.73
CA PRO A 117 14.35 -11.51 -3.39
C PRO A 117 15.46 -10.50 -3.76
N GLU A 118 15.29 -9.71 -4.81
CA GLU A 118 16.22 -8.63 -5.16
C GLU A 118 16.25 -7.50 -4.11
N ILE A 119 15.13 -7.25 -3.42
CA ILE A 119 15.09 -6.30 -2.30
C ILE A 119 15.86 -6.88 -1.10
N LEU A 120 15.70 -8.18 -0.83
CA LEU A 120 16.42 -8.86 0.26
C LEU A 120 17.94 -8.89 0.05
N ARG A 121 18.38 -9.02 -1.20
CA ARG A 121 19.81 -9.00 -1.56
C ARG A 121 20.42 -7.61 -1.60
N GLY A 122 19.61 -6.56 -1.50
CA GLY A 122 20.05 -5.17 -1.68
C GLY A 122 20.43 -4.86 -3.13
N ASP A 123 19.95 -5.66 -4.09
CA ASP A 123 20.21 -5.48 -5.51
C ASP A 123 19.43 -4.27 -6.07
N ARG A 124 19.70 -3.92 -7.33
CA ARG A 124 18.82 -2.98 -8.05
C ARG A 124 17.45 -3.65 -8.22
N TYR A 125 16.43 -3.04 -7.63
CA TYR A 125 15.04 -3.46 -7.78
C TYR A 125 14.33 -2.59 -8.83
N THR A 126 13.22 -3.11 -9.35
CA THR A 126 12.37 -2.44 -10.34
C THR A 126 10.91 -2.52 -9.90
N VAL A 127 9.99 -2.08 -10.75
CA VAL A 127 8.54 -2.30 -10.56
C VAL A 127 8.17 -3.77 -10.38
N ALA A 128 9.01 -4.71 -10.83
CA ALA A 128 8.83 -6.15 -10.64
C ALA A 128 8.76 -6.56 -9.16
N ALA A 129 9.38 -5.78 -8.26
CA ALA A 129 9.30 -6.07 -6.83
C ALA A 129 7.87 -5.91 -6.28
N ASP A 130 7.13 -4.90 -6.73
CA ASP A 130 5.72 -4.73 -6.36
C ASP A 130 4.85 -5.84 -6.97
N VAL A 131 5.22 -6.35 -8.15
CA VAL A 131 4.52 -7.46 -8.82
C VAL A 131 4.74 -8.78 -8.08
N TYR A 132 5.91 -9.00 -7.48
CA TYR A 132 6.17 -10.16 -6.63
C TYR A 132 5.32 -10.13 -5.36
N SER A 133 5.15 -8.95 -4.77
CA SER A 133 4.41 -8.76 -3.52
C SER A 133 2.89 -8.84 -3.68
N PHE A 134 2.37 -8.59 -4.89
CA PHE A 134 0.94 -8.65 -5.24
C PHE A 134 0.43 -10.09 -5.33
#